data_AF-A0A945CJD6-F1
#
_entry.id   AF-A0A945CJD6-F1
#
_cell.length_a   1.000
_cell.length_b   1.000
_cell.length_c   1.000
_cell.angle_alpha   90.00
_cell.angle_beta   90.00
_cell.angle_gamma   90.00
#
_symmetry.space_group_name_H-M   'P 1'
#
loop_
_entity.id
_entity.type
_entity.pdbx_description
1 polymer ?
#
loop_
_entity_poly.entity_id
_entity_poly.type
_entity_poly.pdbx_seq_one_letter_code
_entity_poly.pdbx_strand_id
1 'polypeptide(L)' 'MVDYQDGSVVSRTVIDKDTGTVTLFAFAQGEGLSEHTAPFDALVCLLEGKAEITISGKPFTLQGGEM' A
#
# COMPACT_ATOMS: atom_id res chain seq x y z
N MET A 1 8.41 -12.00 4.10
CA MET A 1 8.36 -11.15 2.90
C MET A 1 7.07 -11.46 2.16
N VAL A 2 6.50 -10.50 1.43
CA VAL A 2 5.40 -10.74 0.48
C VAL A 2 6.03 -10.76 -0.90
N ASP A 3 5.71 -11.77 -1.71
CA ASP A 3 6.28 -11.93 -3.05
C ASP A 3 5.40 -11.24 -4.09
N TYR A 4 6.04 -10.71 -5.14
CA TYR A 4 5.33 -10.21 -6.31
C TYR A 4 4.73 -11.36 -7.11
N GLN A 5 3.54 -11.14 -7.67
CA GLN A 5 2.89 -12.08 -8.58
C GLN A 5 2.37 -11.31 -9.79
N ASP A 6 2.70 -11.80 -10.99
CA ASP A 6 2.31 -11.16 -12.25
C ASP A 6 0.80 -10.97 -12.36
N GLY A 7 0.38 -9.77 -12.76
CA GLY A 7 -1.03 -9.40 -12.95
C GLY A 7 -1.87 -9.53 -11.68
N SER A 8 -1.28 -9.29 -10.51
CA SER A 8 -1.98 -9.45 -9.24
C SER A 8 -1.52 -8.44 -8.18
N VAL A 9 -2.42 -8.16 -7.25
CA VAL A 9 -2.13 -7.55 -5.96
C VAL A 9 -2.09 -8.64 -4.90
N VAL A 10 -0.94 -8.81 -4.26
CA VAL A 10 -0.77 -9.73 -3.13
C VAL A 10 -0.76 -8.92 -1.85
N SER A 11 -1.53 -9.34 -0.85
CA SER A 11 -1.54 -8.67 0.46
C SER A 11 -1.36 -9.65 1.60
N ARG A 12 -0.74 -9.17 2.67
CA ARG A 12 -0.57 -9.92 3.91
C ARG A 12 -0.67 -8.99 5.11
N THR A 13 -1.71 -9.20 5.92
CA THR A 13 -1.82 -8.55 7.22
C THR A 13 -0.76 -9.10 8.17
N VAL A 14 0.02 -8.21 8.78
CA VAL A 14 1.09 -8.56 9.74
C VAL A 14 0.75 -8.14 11.16
N ILE A 15 -0.11 -7.14 11.33
CA ILE A 15 -0.69 -6.76 12.61
C ILE A 15 -2.19 -6.58 12.41
N ASP A 16 -2.98 -7.23 13.25
CA ASP A 16 -4.42 -7.08 13.31
C ASP A 16 -4.83 -6.94 14.78
N LYS A 17 -5.27 -5.74 15.17
CA LYS A 17 -5.67 -5.40 16.54
C LYS A 17 -6.81 -4.38 16.46
N ASP A 18 -7.58 -4.29 17.54
CA ASP A 18 -8.66 -3.29 17.67
C ASP A 18 -8.15 -1.84 17.53
N THR A 19 -6.86 -1.61 17.83
CA THR A 19 -6.22 -0.30 17.73
C THR A 19 -5.71 0.03 16.32
N GLY A 20 -5.82 -0.89 15.36
CA GLY A 20 -5.38 -0.69 13.99
C GLY A 20 -4.72 -1.91 13.35
N THR A 21 -4.52 -1.82 12.04
CA THR A 21 -4.03 -2.90 11.19
C THR A 21 -2.78 -2.45 10.44
N VAL A 22 -1.84 -3.38 10.24
CA VAL A 22 -0.69 -3.17 9.34
C VAL A 22 -0.70 -4.27 8.30
N THR A 23 -0.75 -3.87 7.04
CA THR A 23 -0.83 -4.78 5.89
C THR A 23 0.31 -4.49 4.93
N LEU A 24 1.05 -5.54 4.56
CA LEU A 24 2.02 -5.49 3.48
C LEU A 24 1.31 -5.76 2.16
N PHE A 25 1.63 -4.98 1.14
CA PHE A 25 1.11 -5.17 -0.21
C PHE A 25 2.27 -5.28 -1.20
N ALA A 26 2.10 -6.14 -2.19
CA ALA A 26 2.93 -6.23 -3.38
C ALA A 26 2.04 -6.08 -4.61
N PHE A 27 2.39 -5.12 -5.47
CA PHE A 27 1.63 -4.76 -6.66
C PHE A 27 2.45 -5.12 -7.90
N ALA A 28 1.87 -5.91 -8.82
CA ALA A 28 2.42 -6.01 -10.16
C ALA A 28 2.32 -4.66 -10.88
N GLN A 29 3.12 -4.49 -11.93
CA GLN A 29 3.07 -3.27 -12.74
C GLN A 29 1.67 -3.06 -13.34
N GLY A 30 1.10 -1.88 -13.12
CA GLY A 30 -0.24 -1.52 -13.61
C GLY A 30 -1.38 -1.92 -12.68
N GLU A 31 -1.11 -2.69 -11.62
CA GLU A 31 -2.08 -3.04 -10.60
C GLU A 31 -2.17 -1.97 -9.50
N GLY A 32 -3.32 -1.92 -8.82
CA GLY A 32 -3.57 -0.96 -7.75
C GLY A 32 -4.81 -1.30 -6.93
N LEU A 33 -5.13 -0.44 -5.97
CA LEU A 33 -6.38 -0.52 -5.22
C LEU A 33 -7.28 0.67 -5.56
N SER A 34 -8.59 0.45 -5.50
CA SER A 34 -9.54 1.55 -5.48
C SER A 34 -9.36 2.41 -4.23
N GLU A 35 -9.58 3.72 -4.40
CA GLU A 35 -9.66 4.64 -3.28
C GLU A 35 -10.71 4.17 -2.28
N HIS A 36 -10.35 4.19 -1.00
CA HIS A 36 -11.22 3.79 0.09
C HIS A 36 -10.89 4.63 1.33
N THR A 37 -11.87 4.72 2.23
CA THR A 37 -11.72 5.48 3.47
C THR A 37 -11.33 4.56 4.62
N ALA A 38 -10.28 4.92 5.35
CA ALA A 38 -9.93 4.27 6.61
C ALA A 38 -10.63 4.98 7.79
N PRO A 39 -11.06 4.24 8.83
CA PRO A 39 -11.63 4.84 10.04
C PRO A 39 -10.58 5.49 10.96
N PHE A 40 -9.29 5.36 10.63
CA PHE A 40 -8.15 5.87 11.38
C PHE A 40 -7.17 6.58 10.44
N ASP A 41 -6.16 7.24 11.02
CA ASP A 41 -5.03 7.78 10.28
C ASP A 41 -4.31 6.65 9.53
N ALA A 42 -4.07 6.86 8.23
CA ALA A 42 -3.36 5.92 7.38
C ALA A 42 -1.92 6.39 7.17
N LEU A 43 -0.96 5.48 7.33
CA LEU A 43 0.43 5.67 6.98
C LEU A 43 0.77 4.75 5.81
N VAL A 44 1.46 5.30 4.80
CA VAL A 44 1.97 4.53 3.66
C VAL A 44 3.50 4.63 3.67
N CYS A 45 4.16 3.51 3.44
CA CYS A 45 5.62 3.46 3.30
C CYS A 45 5.92 2.59 2.08
N LEU A 46 6.64 3.14 1.11
CA LEU A 46 7.01 2.40 -0.08
C LEU A 46 8.33 1.69 0.18
N LEU A 47 8.30 0.36 0.31
CA LEU A 47 9.51 -0.42 0.62
C LEU A 47 10.45 -0.55 -0.58
N GLU A 48 9.89 -0.81 -1.76
CA GLU A 48 10.64 -1.01 -3.01
C GLU A 48 9.82 -0.50 -4.20
N GLY A 49 10.52 -0.11 -5.27
CA GLY A 49 9.91 0.27 -6.54
C GLY A 49 9.53 1.75 -6.60
N LYS A 50 8.52 2.04 -7.42
CA LYS A 50 7.92 3.38 -7.59
C LYS A 50 6.41 3.23 -7.68
N ALA A 51 5.68 4.10 -7.02
CA ALA A 51 4.23 4.09 -7.02
C ALA A 51 3.67 5.51 -7.04
N GLU A 52 2.50 5.66 -7.65
CA GLU A 52 1.64 6.83 -7.44
C GLU A 52 0.59 6.45 -6.41
N ILE A 53 0.44 7.26 -5.37
CA ILE A 53 -0.61 7.11 -4.37
C ILE A 53 -1.45 8.38 -4.31
N THR A 54 -2.74 8.23 -4.06
CA THR A 54 -3.65 9.36 -3.88
C THR A 54 -4.13 9.37 -2.43
N ILE A 55 -3.90 10.49 -1.74
CA ILE A 55 -4.38 10.70 -0.37
C ILE A 55 -5.27 11.94 -0.39
N SER A 56 -6.54 11.76 -0.02
CA SER A 56 -7.54 12.83 0.01
C SER A 56 -7.64 13.59 -1.32
N GLY A 57 -7.68 12.83 -2.44
CA GLY A 57 -7.75 13.38 -3.80
C GLY A 57 -6.45 14.05 -4.30
N LYS A 58 -5.36 14.03 -3.53
CA LYS A 58 -4.06 14.57 -3.94
C LYS A 58 -3.09 13.44 -4.31
N PRO A 59 -2.52 13.44 -5.52
CA PRO A 59 -1.54 12.44 -5.93
C PRO A 59 -0.15 12.75 -5.36
N PHE A 60 0.61 11.69 -5.08
CA PHE A 60 1.99 11.69 -4.62
C PHE A 60 2.74 10.57 -5.35
N THR A 61 3.94 10.87 -5.85
CA THR A 61 4.84 9.86 -6.40
C THR A 61 5.89 9.52 -5.37
N LEU A 62 5.99 8.24 -5.01
CA LEU A 62 6.95 7.72 -4.04
C LEU A 62 7.96 6.80 -4.71
N GLN A 63 9.15 6.73 -4.12
CA GLN A 63 10.23 5.78 -4.41
C GLN A 63 10.53 4.92 -3.19
N GLY A 64 11.15 3.76 -3.40
CA GLY A 64 11.56 2.86 -2.33
C GLY A 64 12.34 3.57 -1.22
N GLY A 65 11.87 3.42 0.02
CA GLY A 65 12.38 4.06 1.23
C GLY A 65 11.61 5.31 1.68
N GLU A 66 10.66 5.81 0.89
CA GLU A 66 9.88 7.03 1.21
C GLU A 66 8.57 6.72 1.97
N MET A 67 8.11 7.70 2.75
CA MET A 67 6.90 7.68 3.59
C MET A 67 6.10 8.96 3.43
#